data_AF-A0A7Y2U7T3-F1
#
_entry.id   AF-A0A7Y2U7T3-F1
#
_cell.length_a   1.000
_cell.length_b   1.000
_cell.length_c   1.000
_cell.angle_alpha   90.00
_cell.angle_beta   90.00
_cell.angle_gamma   90.00
#
_symmetry.space_group_name_H-M   'P 1'
#
loop_
_entity.id
_entity.type
_entity.pdbx_description
1 polymer ?
#
loop_
_entity_poly.entity_id
_entity_poly.type
_entity_poly.pdbx_seq_one_letter_code
_entity_poly.pdbx_strand_id
1 'polypeptide(L)'
;MYKTILYLLTSTFLAANLSTAETNLSLAAPFTNNMILQRQAEVPVWGFDAPGSKVTVEFAGQTKTAVTDQSGDWMVKLSPLKASAVERNFKVKNNHGASIDLSGVLVGEVWFSSGQSNMVWVAGKSMCRDLARDLSTAENDIPIREININTVSALYPQKKATSDEGWKKAKEASGFSALSLAFAHELYKELNVPIGILLSAHSNTRIEAFTQRQAIEAHPKLKIDQDLIHDGDPLTGQGKKA
;
A
#
# COMPACT_ATOMS: atom_id res chain seq x y z
N MET A 1 8.65 39.51 -70.97
CA MET A 1 8.53 39.83 -69.52
C MET A 1 7.81 38.65 -68.85
N TYR A 2 8.53 37.60 -68.47
CA TYR A 2 7.97 36.45 -67.76
C TYR A 2 8.43 36.52 -66.30
N LYS A 3 7.48 36.70 -65.37
CA LYS A 3 7.73 36.67 -63.93
C LYS A 3 7.66 35.22 -63.44
N THR A 4 8.81 34.67 -63.07
CA THR A 4 8.93 33.38 -62.39
C THR A 4 8.51 33.57 -60.92
N ILE A 5 7.43 32.93 -60.50
CA ILE A 5 6.98 32.90 -59.10
C ILE A 5 7.67 31.72 -58.41
N LEU A 6 8.53 32.01 -57.43
CA LEU A 6 9.23 31.04 -56.61
C LEU A 6 8.37 30.72 -55.38
N TYR A 7 7.85 29.49 -55.27
CA TYR A 7 7.14 29.01 -54.09
C TYR A 7 8.16 28.52 -53.04
N LEU A 8 8.23 29.23 -51.91
CA LEU A 8 9.04 28.84 -50.75
C LEU A 8 8.21 27.86 -49.90
N LEU A 9 8.58 26.57 -49.90
CA LEU A 9 8.01 25.57 -48.99
C LEU A 9 8.63 25.74 -47.59
N THR A 10 7.89 26.30 -46.64
CA THR A 10 8.27 26.33 -45.23
C THR A 10 7.89 25.02 -44.55
N SER A 11 8.89 24.19 -44.26
CA SER A 11 8.75 22.98 -43.45
C SER A 11 8.54 23.35 -41.98
N THR A 12 7.29 23.33 -41.50
CA THR A 12 6.96 23.42 -40.08
C THR A 12 7.37 22.14 -39.35
N PHE A 13 8.49 22.18 -38.63
CA PHE A 13 8.88 21.14 -37.68
C PHE A 13 7.87 21.14 -36.51
N LEU A 14 7.01 20.13 -36.47
CA LEU A 14 6.10 19.89 -35.36
C LEU A 14 6.92 19.29 -34.21
N ALA A 15 7.35 20.14 -33.27
CA ALA A 15 7.99 19.67 -32.04
C ALA A 15 6.96 18.87 -31.24
N ALA A 16 7.12 17.55 -31.21
CA ALA A 16 6.38 16.70 -30.30
C ALA A 16 6.81 17.06 -28.88
N ASN A 17 5.96 17.80 -28.16
CA ASN A 17 6.07 17.92 -26.71
C ASN A 17 5.81 16.53 -26.14
N LEU A 18 6.87 15.73 -25.97
CA LEU A 18 6.82 14.58 -25.08
C LEU A 18 6.61 15.15 -23.68
N SER A 19 5.36 15.18 -23.25
CA SER A 19 5.02 15.31 -21.84
C SER A 19 5.53 14.04 -21.17
N THR A 20 6.78 14.06 -20.72
CA THR A 20 7.28 13.04 -19.81
C THR A 20 6.42 13.18 -18.56
N ALA A 21 5.51 12.24 -18.35
CA ALA A 21 4.85 12.10 -17.06
C ALA A 21 5.97 11.90 -16.03
N GLU A 22 6.34 12.97 -15.32
CA GLU A 22 7.27 12.92 -14.20
C GLU A 22 6.62 12.07 -13.12
N THR A 23 6.87 10.77 -13.19
CA THR A 23 6.52 9.86 -12.11
C THR A 23 7.56 10.12 -11.04
N ASN A 24 7.21 10.98 -10.07
CA ASN A 24 8.09 11.26 -8.96
C ASN A 24 8.25 10.01 -8.08
N LEU A 25 9.47 9.81 -7.57
CA LEU A 25 9.78 8.76 -6.61
C LEU A 25 8.70 8.71 -5.52
N SER A 26 8.06 7.57 -5.38
CA SER A 26 7.00 7.32 -4.40
C SER A 26 7.07 5.88 -3.90
N LEU A 27 6.52 5.64 -2.71
CA LEU A 27 6.46 4.33 -2.10
C LEU A 27 5.02 3.80 -2.10
N ALA A 28 4.88 2.47 -2.03
CA ALA A 28 3.59 1.87 -1.80
C ALA A 28 3.02 2.22 -0.41
N ALA A 29 1.70 2.15 -0.27
CA ALA A 29 0.96 2.60 0.92
C ALA A 29 1.50 2.11 2.28
N PRO A 30 2.01 0.88 2.45
CA PRO A 30 2.52 0.43 3.74
C PRO A 30 3.78 1.15 4.22
N PHE A 31 4.48 1.91 3.37
CA PHE A 31 5.73 2.56 3.73
C PHE A 31 5.50 4.03 4.10
N THR A 32 5.20 4.26 5.37
CA THR A 32 5.11 5.60 5.97
C THR A 32 6.00 5.68 7.22
N ASN A 33 6.06 6.86 7.84
CA ASN A 33 6.61 6.98 9.19
C ASN A 33 5.96 5.98 10.14
N ASN A 34 6.71 5.56 11.15
CA ASN A 34 6.29 4.59 12.17
C ASN A 34 5.95 3.18 11.64
N MET A 35 6.30 2.82 10.41
CA MET A 35 6.06 1.46 9.94
C MET A 35 6.82 0.40 10.75
N ILE A 36 6.34 -0.84 10.65
CA ILE A 36 7.03 -2.03 11.17
C ILE A 36 7.39 -2.92 9.98
N LEU A 37 8.66 -3.34 9.89
CA LEU A 37 9.13 -4.28 8.87
C LEU A 37 9.22 -5.70 9.44
N GLN A 38 8.87 -6.69 8.61
CA GLN A 38 8.87 -8.10 8.99
C GLN A 38 10.28 -8.59 9.36
N ARG A 39 10.40 -9.30 10.48
CA ARG A 39 11.63 -9.98 10.91
C ARG A 39 11.78 -11.34 10.22
N GLN A 40 13.03 -11.84 10.18
CA GLN A 40 13.36 -13.23 9.80
C GLN A 40 12.92 -13.69 8.40
N ALA A 41 12.45 -12.77 7.56
CA ALA A 41 12.12 -13.01 6.16
C ALA A 41 12.75 -11.91 5.30
N GLU A 42 12.94 -12.19 4.01
CA GLU A 42 13.23 -11.13 3.05
C GLU A 42 12.09 -10.12 3.04
N VAL A 43 12.41 -8.82 3.15
CA VAL A 43 11.39 -7.76 3.21
C VAL A 43 11.30 -7.07 1.85
N PRO A 44 10.21 -7.25 1.10
CA PRO A 44 10.00 -6.50 -0.13
C PRO A 44 9.74 -5.04 0.23
N VAL A 45 10.45 -4.15 -0.45
CA VAL A 45 10.21 -2.71 -0.45
C VAL A 45 9.99 -2.30 -1.89
N TRP A 46 8.85 -1.69 -2.18
CA TRP A 46 8.46 -1.35 -3.53
C TRP A 46 7.77 0.01 -3.61
N GLY A 47 7.73 0.53 -4.82
CA GLY A 47 7.16 1.84 -5.10
C GLY A 47 7.15 2.12 -6.59
N PHE A 48 7.06 3.41 -6.90
CA PHE A 48 6.99 3.90 -8.27
C PHE A 48 8.01 5.02 -8.49
N ASP A 49 8.53 5.11 -9.70
CA ASP A 49 9.38 6.22 -10.16
C ASP A 49 9.34 6.27 -11.70
N ALA A 50 10.06 7.19 -12.33
CA ALA A 50 10.21 7.19 -13.77
C ALA A 50 10.85 5.87 -14.29
N PRO A 51 10.42 5.34 -15.45
CA PRO A 51 11.02 4.15 -16.05
C PRO A 51 12.54 4.28 -16.22
N GLY A 52 13.28 3.22 -15.87
CA GLY A 52 14.75 3.21 -15.93
C GLY A 52 15.46 3.93 -14.78
N SER A 53 14.74 4.58 -13.84
CA SER A 53 15.35 5.14 -12.64
C SER A 53 16.04 4.07 -11.80
N LYS A 54 17.21 4.40 -11.25
CA LYS A 54 17.92 3.58 -10.27
C LYS A 54 17.52 4.02 -8.87
N VAL A 55 16.76 3.18 -8.17
CA VAL A 55 16.29 3.43 -6.81
C VAL A 55 17.17 2.68 -5.80
N THR A 56 17.59 3.37 -4.74
CA THR A 56 18.41 2.82 -3.65
C THR A 56 17.67 2.93 -2.32
N VAL A 57 17.59 1.82 -1.59
CA VAL A 57 16.97 1.72 -0.26
C VAL A 57 18.07 1.45 0.77
N GLU A 58 18.06 2.23 1.86
CA GLU A 58 18.99 2.13 2.97
C GLU A 58 18.22 1.92 4.29
N PHE A 59 18.49 0.79 4.96
CA PHE A 59 17.91 0.48 6.27
C PHE A 59 18.73 -0.54 7.05
N ALA A 60 18.91 -0.31 8.35
CA ALA A 60 19.57 -1.24 9.27
C ALA A 60 20.94 -1.74 8.77
N GLY A 61 21.75 -0.85 8.18
CA GLY A 61 23.07 -1.16 7.62
C GLY A 61 23.06 -1.85 6.26
N GLN A 62 21.88 -2.11 5.69
CA GLN A 62 21.75 -2.63 4.33
C GLN A 62 21.58 -1.49 3.33
N THR A 63 22.17 -1.67 2.14
CA THR A 63 21.92 -0.85 0.96
C THR A 63 21.52 -1.80 -0.19
N LYS A 64 20.31 -1.63 -0.72
CA LYS A 64 19.80 -2.42 -1.86
C LYS A 64 19.39 -1.47 -2.99
N THR A 65 19.46 -1.96 -4.22
CA THR A 65 19.13 -1.16 -5.40
C THR A 65 18.24 -1.94 -6.35
N ALA A 66 17.29 -1.25 -6.98
CA ALA A 66 16.51 -1.74 -8.11
C ALA A 66 16.53 -0.72 -9.25
N VAL A 67 16.15 -1.19 -10.45
CA VAL A 67 15.87 -0.32 -11.59
C VAL A 67 14.37 -0.42 -11.87
N THR A 68 13.74 0.73 -12.05
CA THR A 68 12.33 0.83 -12.37
C THR A 68 12.05 0.25 -13.75
N ASP A 69 11.01 -0.57 -13.87
CA ASP A 69 10.59 -1.17 -15.13
C ASP A 69 9.88 -0.17 -16.07
N GLN A 70 9.41 -0.65 -17.22
CA GLN A 70 8.70 0.17 -18.22
C GLN A 70 7.36 0.73 -17.71
N SER A 71 6.78 0.12 -16.67
CA SER A 71 5.53 0.53 -16.05
C SER A 71 5.73 1.51 -14.89
N GLY A 72 6.98 1.88 -14.60
CA GLY A 72 7.32 2.74 -13.48
C GLY A 72 7.41 2.00 -12.14
N ASP A 73 7.42 0.67 -12.12
CA ASP A 73 7.44 -0.14 -10.90
C ASP A 73 8.86 -0.56 -10.52
N TRP A 74 9.18 -0.53 -9.23
CA TRP A 74 10.46 -1.05 -8.70
C TRP A 74 10.26 -1.80 -7.39
N MET A 75 11.12 -2.79 -7.12
CA MET A 75 11.16 -3.50 -5.85
C MET A 75 12.58 -3.93 -5.51
N VAL A 76 12.97 -3.72 -4.25
CA VAL A 76 14.14 -4.38 -3.65
C VAL A 76 13.67 -5.38 -2.58
N LYS A 77 14.52 -6.35 -2.26
CA LYS A 77 14.35 -7.20 -1.09
C LYS A 77 15.48 -6.94 -0.10
N LEU A 78 15.13 -6.44 1.08
CA LEU A 78 16.07 -6.41 2.20
C LEU A 78 16.31 -7.85 2.67
N SER A 79 17.56 -8.16 2.99
CA SER A 79 17.91 -9.42 3.64
C SER A 79 17.22 -9.52 5.02
N PRO A 80 16.98 -10.74 5.55
CA PRO A 80 16.28 -10.93 6.81
C PRO A 80 16.77 -10.04 7.95
N LEU A 81 15.82 -9.35 8.59
CA LEU A 81 16.09 -8.41 9.67
C LEU A 81 15.91 -9.07 11.04
N LYS A 82 16.70 -8.63 12.02
CA LYS A 82 16.51 -9.00 13.43
C LYS A 82 15.47 -8.08 14.08
N ALA A 83 14.57 -8.65 14.87
CA ALA A 83 13.58 -7.89 15.63
C ALA A 83 14.24 -6.80 16.47
N SER A 84 13.62 -5.62 16.54
CA SER A 84 14.14 -4.50 17.31
C SER A 84 13.03 -3.47 17.59
N ALA A 85 12.86 -3.14 18.86
CA ALA A 85 12.01 -2.03 19.32
C ALA A 85 12.73 -0.66 19.30
N VAL A 86 13.95 -0.59 18.75
CA VAL A 86 14.68 0.66 18.58
C VAL A 86 14.30 1.27 17.24
N GLU A 87 13.72 2.46 17.29
CA GLU A 87 13.36 3.22 16.09
C GLU A 87 14.58 3.58 15.25
N ARG A 88 14.43 3.46 13.92
CA ARG A 88 15.47 3.78 12.93
C ARG A 88 14.91 4.59 11.78
N ASN A 89 15.80 5.32 11.11
CA ASN A 89 15.48 5.97 9.84
C ASN A 89 15.59 4.97 8.69
N PHE A 90 14.68 5.10 7.74
CA PHE A 90 14.60 4.35 6.51
C PHE A 90 14.64 5.34 5.35
N LYS A 91 15.58 5.15 4.42
CA LYS A 91 15.82 6.10 3.33
C LYS A 91 15.66 5.44 1.98
N VAL A 92 14.98 6.14 1.06
CA VAL A 92 14.87 5.75 -0.34
C VAL A 92 15.25 6.93 -1.21
N LYS A 93 16.14 6.72 -2.17
CA LYS A 93 16.60 7.76 -3.09
C LYS A 93 16.64 7.25 -4.52
N ASN A 94 16.46 8.14 -5.48
CA ASN A 94 16.70 7.83 -6.89
C ASN A 94 17.96 8.54 -7.42
N ASN A 95 18.40 8.16 -8.62
CA ASN A 95 19.55 8.76 -9.30
C ASN A 95 19.25 10.14 -9.93
N HIS A 96 18.04 10.66 -9.77
CA HIS A 96 17.63 11.99 -10.24
C HIS A 96 17.59 13.03 -9.10
N GLY A 97 17.97 12.63 -7.88
CA GLY A 97 18.11 13.53 -6.72
C GLY A 97 16.91 13.57 -5.77
N ALA A 98 15.84 12.82 -6.03
CA ALA A 98 14.72 12.68 -5.09
C ALA A 98 15.09 11.76 -3.92
N SER A 99 14.63 12.10 -2.71
CA SER A 99 14.82 11.33 -1.48
C SER A 99 13.54 11.31 -0.66
N ILE A 100 13.25 10.15 -0.07
CA ILE A 100 12.19 9.93 0.92
C ILE A 100 12.87 9.40 2.18
N ASP A 101 12.66 10.09 3.30
CA ASP A 101 13.16 9.72 4.61
C ASP A 101 11.98 9.42 5.53
N LEU A 102 11.87 8.17 5.97
CA LEU A 102 10.84 7.71 6.90
C LEU A 102 11.48 7.46 8.27
N SER A 103 10.87 7.99 9.32
CA SER A 103 11.34 7.88 10.69
C SER A 103 10.50 6.90 11.50
N GLY A 104 11.01 6.55 12.69
CA GLY A 104 10.27 5.72 13.63
C GLY A 104 10.21 4.24 13.25
N VAL A 105 10.96 3.75 12.26
CA VAL A 105 10.77 2.39 11.74
C VAL A 105 11.25 1.33 12.73
N LEU A 106 10.39 0.32 12.98
CA LEU A 106 10.71 -0.83 13.83
C LEU A 106 10.84 -2.12 13.00
N VAL A 107 11.37 -3.17 13.61
CA VAL A 107 11.41 -4.52 13.03
C VAL A 107 10.75 -5.51 13.96
N GLY A 108 9.77 -6.27 13.46
CA GLY A 108 8.94 -7.16 14.28
C GLY A 108 8.08 -8.09 13.43
N GLU A 109 6.89 -8.43 13.92
CA GLU A 109 5.89 -9.18 13.15
C GLU A 109 4.94 -8.23 12.43
N VAL A 110 4.59 -8.54 11.19
CA VAL A 110 3.60 -7.79 10.41
C VAL A 110 2.49 -8.73 9.98
N TRP A 111 1.25 -8.40 10.36
CA TRP A 111 0.07 -9.19 10.05
C TRP A 111 -0.89 -8.40 9.18
N PHE A 112 -1.50 -9.09 8.21
CA PHE A 112 -2.56 -8.55 7.38
C PHE A 112 -3.92 -8.88 7.99
N SER A 113 -4.76 -7.87 8.15
CA SER A 113 -6.08 -7.99 8.74
C SER A 113 -7.14 -7.51 7.75
N SER A 114 -8.15 -8.32 7.49
CA SER A 114 -9.19 -8.04 6.49
C SER A 114 -10.56 -8.57 6.90
N GLY A 115 -11.59 -8.16 6.17
CA GLY A 115 -12.98 -8.52 6.43
C GLY A 115 -13.91 -7.32 6.25
N GLN A 116 -14.95 -7.26 7.08
CA GLN A 116 -16.05 -6.29 6.97
C GLN A 116 -16.22 -5.43 8.23
N SER A 117 -17.45 -5.01 8.55
CA SER A 117 -17.79 -4.06 9.62
C SER A 117 -17.17 -4.36 10.98
N ASN A 118 -17.16 -5.62 11.41
CA ASN A 118 -16.55 -5.99 12.69
C ASN A 118 -15.03 -5.82 12.68
N MET A 119 -14.39 -5.97 11.52
CA MET A 119 -12.96 -5.77 11.38
C MET A 119 -12.56 -4.29 11.37
N VAL A 120 -13.46 -3.39 10.95
CA VAL A 120 -13.22 -1.93 11.03
C VAL A 120 -13.77 -1.30 12.31
N TRP A 121 -14.43 -2.07 13.18
CA TRP A 121 -15.01 -1.52 14.40
C TRP A 121 -13.92 -1.11 15.39
N VAL A 122 -13.96 0.15 15.83
CA VAL A 122 -12.83 0.75 16.57
C VAL A 122 -12.78 0.32 18.04
N ALA A 123 -11.57 0.14 18.55
CA ALA A 123 -11.31 -0.37 19.89
C ALA A 123 -11.93 0.52 20.98
N GLY A 124 -11.82 1.85 20.87
CA GLY A 124 -12.36 2.81 21.84
C GLY A 124 -13.88 2.79 22.01
N LYS A 125 -14.61 2.19 21.06
CA LYS A 125 -16.08 2.02 21.09
C LYS A 125 -16.50 0.56 21.22
N SER A 126 -15.61 -0.29 21.73
CA SER A 126 -15.82 -1.74 21.83
C SER A 126 -15.48 -2.25 23.24
N MET A 127 -15.53 -3.57 23.41
CA MET A 127 -15.03 -4.23 24.62
C MET A 127 -13.51 -4.04 24.83
N CYS A 128 -12.77 -3.64 23.80
CA CYS A 128 -11.34 -3.33 23.88
C CYS A 128 -11.04 -1.89 24.34
N ARG A 129 -12.04 -1.09 24.74
CA ARG A 129 -11.83 0.32 25.12
C ARG A 129 -10.83 0.47 26.27
N ASP A 130 -10.93 -0.39 27.28
CA ASP A 130 -10.06 -0.28 28.46
C ASP A 130 -8.61 -0.67 28.10
N LEU A 131 -8.41 -1.70 27.27
CA LEU A 131 -7.09 -2.01 26.70
C LEU A 131 -6.54 -0.83 25.88
N ALA A 132 -7.35 -0.24 24.99
CA ALA A 132 -6.93 0.90 24.19
C ALA A 132 -6.54 2.11 25.05
N ARG A 133 -7.25 2.35 26.16
CA ARG A 133 -6.90 3.38 27.15
C ARG A 133 -5.59 3.05 27.84
N ASP A 134 -5.42 1.83 28.32
CA ASP A 134 -4.23 1.43 29.08
C ASP A 134 -2.97 1.58 28.21
N LEU A 135 -3.04 1.17 26.93
CA LEU A 135 -1.97 1.38 25.94
C LEU A 135 -1.72 2.87 25.66
N SER A 136 -2.78 3.68 25.52
CA SER A 136 -2.62 5.11 25.21
C SER A 136 -2.03 5.90 26.37
N THR A 137 -2.32 5.51 27.61
CA THR A 137 -1.82 6.18 28.82
C THR A 137 -0.53 5.59 29.39
N ALA A 138 -0.04 4.46 28.86
CA ALA A 138 1.19 3.82 29.34
C ALA A 138 2.39 4.80 29.34
N GLU A 139 3.24 4.77 30.35
CA GLU A 139 4.42 5.65 30.40
C GLU A 139 5.37 5.37 29.22
N ASN A 140 5.61 4.07 28.96
CA ASN A 140 6.42 3.61 27.84
C ASN A 140 5.55 3.27 26.63
N ASP A 141 6.03 3.59 25.43
CA ASP A 141 5.36 3.21 24.19
C ASP A 141 5.44 1.68 24.02
N ILE A 142 4.28 1.04 23.95
CA ILE A 142 4.19 -0.38 23.61
C ILE A 142 4.25 -0.48 22.09
N PRO A 143 5.18 -1.26 21.49
CA PRO A 143 5.50 -1.20 20.06
C PRO A 143 4.47 -1.95 19.19
N ILE A 144 3.19 -1.68 19.42
CA ILE A 144 2.05 -2.11 18.61
C ILE A 144 1.64 -0.95 17.72
N ARG A 145 1.48 -1.22 16.42
CA ARG A 145 1.12 -0.21 15.43
C ARG A 145 0.10 -0.74 14.44
N GLU A 146 -0.76 0.12 13.94
CA GLU A 146 -1.73 -0.22 12.90
C GLU A 146 -1.67 0.81 11.78
N ILE A 147 -1.73 0.35 10.54
CA ILE A 147 -2.03 1.17 9.36
C ILE A 147 -3.37 0.74 8.79
N ASN A 148 -4.24 1.71 8.51
CA ASN A 148 -5.51 1.47 7.81
C ASN A 148 -5.36 1.86 6.34
N ILE A 149 -5.66 0.92 5.45
CA ILE A 149 -5.69 1.15 4.00
C ILE A 149 -7.07 1.64 3.58
N ASN A 150 -7.09 2.74 2.82
CA ASN A 150 -8.32 3.35 2.35
C ASN A 150 -9.14 2.35 1.53
N THR A 151 -10.43 2.31 1.83
CA THR A 151 -11.37 1.45 1.14
C THR A 151 -11.76 2.04 -0.21
N VAL A 152 -11.69 1.22 -1.26
CA VAL A 152 -12.16 1.58 -2.61
C VAL A 152 -13.02 0.44 -3.14
N SER A 153 -14.18 0.78 -3.70
CA SER A 153 -14.97 -0.17 -4.49
C SER A 153 -14.53 -0.10 -5.94
N ALA A 154 -13.96 -1.19 -6.46
CA ALA A 154 -13.51 -1.27 -7.84
C ALA A 154 -13.81 -2.65 -8.43
N LEU A 155 -14.22 -2.68 -9.70
CA LEU A 155 -14.46 -3.93 -10.45
C LEU A 155 -13.16 -4.64 -10.85
N TYR A 156 -12.06 -3.89 -10.91
CA TYR A 156 -10.75 -4.38 -11.32
C TYR A 156 -9.71 -4.08 -10.24
N PRO A 157 -8.66 -4.91 -10.11
CA PRO A 157 -7.56 -4.64 -9.19
C PRO A 157 -6.95 -3.26 -9.44
N GLN A 158 -6.76 -2.51 -8.36
CA GLN A 158 -6.14 -1.19 -8.41
C GLN A 158 -4.62 -1.32 -8.26
N LYS A 159 -3.87 -0.57 -9.08
CA LYS A 159 -2.40 -0.59 -9.04
C LYS A 159 -1.83 0.06 -7.77
N LYS A 160 -2.56 1.03 -7.20
CA LYS A 160 -2.14 1.80 -6.03
C LYS A 160 -3.19 1.75 -4.93
N ALA A 161 -2.76 1.40 -3.74
CA ALA A 161 -3.51 1.62 -2.51
C ALA A 161 -3.06 2.95 -1.88
N THR A 162 -3.86 3.48 -0.96
CA THR A 162 -3.54 4.69 -0.19
C THR A 162 -3.87 4.49 1.29
N SER A 163 -3.27 5.30 2.15
CA SER A 163 -3.60 5.42 3.56
C SER A 163 -3.47 6.89 3.93
N ASP A 164 -4.54 7.49 4.44
CA ASP A 164 -4.54 8.92 4.75
C ASP A 164 -3.68 9.26 5.97
N GLU A 165 -3.62 8.33 6.94
CA GLU A 165 -2.98 8.56 8.23
C GLU A 165 -1.68 7.76 8.43
N GLY A 166 -1.41 6.78 7.56
CA GLY A 166 -0.24 5.91 7.68
C GLY A 166 -0.27 5.05 8.96
N TRP A 167 0.90 4.65 9.44
CA TRP A 167 1.04 3.87 10.67
C TRP A 167 0.86 4.72 11.93
N LYS A 168 -0.11 4.32 12.75
CA LYS A 168 -0.39 4.90 14.07
C LYS A 168 0.27 4.10 15.18
N LYS A 169 0.70 4.79 16.24
CA LYS A 169 1.28 4.17 17.45
C LYS A 169 0.19 3.73 18.43
N ALA A 170 0.54 2.88 19.39
CA ALA A 170 -0.38 2.43 20.45
C ALA A 170 -0.99 3.58 21.27
N LYS A 171 -0.36 4.76 21.26
CA LYS A 171 -0.94 6.02 21.76
C LYS A 171 -2.28 6.40 21.16
N GLU A 172 -2.56 5.93 19.95
CA GLU A 172 -3.80 6.17 19.21
C GLU A 172 -4.67 4.91 19.14
N ALA A 173 -4.41 3.90 20.00
CA ALA A 173 -5.06 2.58 19.96
C ALA A 173 -6.60 2.64 20.03
N SER A 174 -7.18 3.73 20.55
CA SER A 174 -8.64 3.95 20.55
C SER A 174 -9.23 3.91 19.13
N GLY A 175 -8.47 4.38 18.13
CA GLY A 175 -8.85 4.38 16.73
C GLY A 175 -8.51 3.09 15.96
N PHE A 176 -7.80 2.14 16.58
CA PHE A 176 -7.44 0.89 15.92
C PHE A 176 -8.68 -0.01 15.77
N SER A 177 -8.62 -0.98 14.86
CA SER A 177 -9.57 -2.08 14.89
C SER A 177 -9.53 -2.81 16.24
N ALA A 178 -10.70 -3.05 16.84
CA ALA A 178 -10.82 -3.74 18.12
C ALA A 178 -10.21 -5.16 18.07
N LEU A 179 -10.49 -5.89 16.98
CA LEU A 179 -9.98 -7.25 16.80
C LEU A 179 -8.47 -7.25 16.55
N SER A 180 -7.98 -6.36 15.68
CA SER A 180 -6.54 -6.19 15.45
C SER A 180 -5.79 -5.84 16.73
N LEU A 181 -6.32 -4.92 17.54
CA LEU A 181 -5.69 -4.48 18.78
C LEU A 181 -5.58 -5.62 19.79
N ALA A 182 -6.68 -6.37 20.01
CA ALA A 182 -6.69 -7.50 20.91
C ALA A 182 -5.71 -8.58 20.48
N PHE A 183 -5.71 -8.93 19.18
CA PHE A 183 -4.77 -9.89 18.60
C PHE A 183 -3.32 -9.43 18.76
N ALA A 184 -3.02 -8.19 18.37
CA ALA A 184 -1.65 -7.66 18.43
C ALA A 184 -1.12 -7.57 19.86
N HIS A 185 -1.99 -7.25 20.83
CA HIS A 185 -1.61 -7.17 22.23
C HIS A 185 -1.27 -8.54 22.83
N GLU A 186 -2.09 -9.57 22.58
CA GLU A 186 -1.76 -10.92 23.04
C GLU A 186 -0.50 -11.45 22.36
N LEU A 187 -0.35 -11.23 21.05
CA LEU A 187 0.86 -11.63 20.33
C LEU A 187 2.12 -10.91 20.84
N TYR A 188 2.01 -9.62 21.18
CA TYR A 188 3.09 -8.86 21.80
C TYR A 188 3.51 -9.47 23.14
N LYS A 189 2.54 -9.86 23.99
CA LYS A 189 2.83 -10.49 25.28
C LYS A 189 3.56 -11.83 25.13
N GLU A 190 3.23 -12.60 24.09
CA GLU A 190 3.85 -13.89 23.83
C GLU A 190 5.26 -13.76 23.22
N LEU A 191 5.42 -12.89 22.23
CA LEU A 191 6.65 -12.82 21.44
C LEU A 191 7.64 -11.76 21.93
N ASN A 192 7.16 -10.75 22.65
CA ASN A 192 7.93 -9.60 23.13
C ASN A 192 8.75 -8.92 22.01
N VAL A 193 8.12 -8.71 20.85
CA VAL A 193 8.67 -7.99 19.69
C VAL A 193 7.63 -7.02 19.12
N PRO A 194 8.02 -5.96 18.40
CA PRO A 194 7.06 -5.04 17.77
C PRO A 194 6.02 -5.76 16.91
N ILE A 195 4.76 -5.35 16.98
CA ILE A 195 3.66 -5.95 16.21
C ILE A 195 2.99 -4.89 15.35
N GLY A 196 3.05 -5.06 14.04
CA GLY A 196 2.38 -4.21 13.06
C GLY A 196 1.17 -4.91 12.47
N ILE A 197 0.02 -4.23 12.44
CA ILE A 197 -1.16 -4.68 11.72
C ILE A 197 -1.41 -3.79 10.50
N LEU A 198 -1.48 -4.40 9.32
CA LEU A 198 -1.98 -3.77 8.11
C LEU A 198 -3.47 -4.13 7.98
N LEU A 199 -4.33 -3.16 8.28
CA LEU A 199 -5.78 -3.28 8.19
C LEU A 199 -6.25 -2.89 6.78
N SER A 200 -6.92 -3.80 6.10
CA SER A 200 -7.61 -3.56 4.84
C SER A 200 -8.95 -4.29 4.87
N ALA A 201 -10.00 -3.60 5.27
CA ALA A 201 -11.34 -4.17 5.46
C ALA A 201 -12.41 -3.22 4.93
N HIS A 202 -13.53 -3.77 4.45
CA HIS A 202 -14.60 -3.01 3.82
C HIS A 202 -15.96 -3.43 4.38
N SER A 203 -16.65 -2.54 5.11
CA SER A 203 -18.00 -2.79 5.61
C SER A 203 -19.01 -3.06 4.49
N ASN A 204 -20.06 -3.83 4.78
CA ASN A 204 -21.15 -4.13 3.84
C ASN A 204 -20.69 -4.81 2.54
N THR A 205 -19.66 -5.66 2.63
CA THR A 205 -19.17 -6.47 1.51
C THR A 205 -19.45 -7.94 1.77
N ARG A 206 -19.79 -8.66 0.71
CA ARG A 206 -19.95 -10.12 0.74
C ARG A 206 -18.64 -10.79 0.30
N ILE A 207 -18.54 -12.10 0.49
CA ILE A 207 -17.30 -12.85 0.22
C ILE A 207 -16.89 -12.82 -1.26
N GLU A 208 -17.84 -12.61 -2.18
CA GLU A 208 -17.61 -12.49 -3.62
C GLU A 208 -16.69 -11.31 -3.94
N ALA A 209 -16.73 -10.22 -3.14
CA ALA A 209 -15.83 -9.07 -3.30
C ALA A 209 -14.37 -9.38 -2.91
N PHE A 210 -14.13 -10.45 -2.14
CA PHE A 210 -12.80 -10.92 -1.75
C PHE A 210 -12.37 -12.15 -2.56
N THR A 211 -13.23 -12.64 -3.45
CA THR A 211 -12.97 -13.80 -4.28
C THR A 211 -12.50 -13.34 -5.65
N GLN A 212 -11.49 -14.01 -6.20
CA GLN A 212 -11.00 -13.68 -7.53
C GLN A 212 -12.14 -13.85 -8.56
N ARG A 213 -12.38 -12.81 -9.37
CA ARG A 213 -13.41 -12.81 -10.41
C ARG A 213 -13.35 -14.05 -11.29
N GLN A 214 -12.15 -14.43 -11.73
CA GLN A 214 -11.94 -15.60 -12.58
C GLN A 214 -12.36 -16.90 -11.89
N ALA A 215 -12.24 -16.99 -10.57
CA ALA A 215 -12.67 -18.16 -9.81
C ALA A 215 -14.20 -18.26 -9.76
N ILE A 216 -14.91 -17.13 -9.65
CA ILE A 216 -16.37 -17.07 -9.73
C ILE A 216 -16.83 -17.48 -11.15
N GLU A 217 -16.24 -16.88 -12.18
CA GLU A 217 -16.59 -17.14 -13.59
C GLU A 217 -16.34 -18.60 -14.01
N ALA A 218 -15.32 -19.25 -13.44
CA ALA A 218 -14.99 -20.65 -13.73
C ALA A 218 -15.85 -21.66 -12.95
N HIS A 219 -16.59 -21.23 -11.92
CA HIS A 219 -17.30 -22.14 -11.04
C HIS A 219 -18.75 -22.40 -11.50
N PRO A 220 -19.13 -23.65 -11.84
CA PRO A 220 -20.42 -23.93 -12.49
C PRO A 220 -21.65 -23.63 -11.63
N LYS A 221 -21.50 -23.60 -10.29
CA LYS A 221 -22.61 -23.30 -9.37
C LYS A 221 -22.76 -21.81 -9.04
N LEU A 222 -21.87 -20.93 -9.51
CA LEU A 222 -21.90 -19.49 -9.21
C LEU A 222 -22.40 -18.67 -10.40
N LYS A 223 -23.29 -19.25 -11.22
CA LYS A 223 -23.80 -18.61 -12.43
C LYS A 223 -24.51 -17.28 -12.13
N ILE A 224 -25.26 -17.21 -11.04
CA ILE A 224 -25.96 -15.99 -10.61
C ILE A 224 -24.95 -14.88 -10.31
N ASP A 225 -23.89 -15.18 -9.55
CA ASP A 225 -22.87 -14.19 -9.20
C ASP A 225 -22.05 -13.77 -10.42
N GLN A 226 -21.74 -14.71 -11.32
CA GLN A 226 -21.12 -14.41 -12.60
C GLN A 226 -21.97 -13.41 -13.40
N ASP A 227 -23.28 -13.65 -13.53
CA ASP A 227 -24.17 -12.80 -14.30
C ASP A 227 -24.26 -11.40 -13.68
N LEU A 228 -24.37 -11.30 -12.35
CA LEU A 228 -24.35 -10.01 -11.64
C LEU A 228 -23.04 -9.23 -11.87
N ILE A 229 -21.88 -9.91 -11.87
CA ILE A 229 -20.59 -9.27 -12.18
C ILE A 229 -20.58 -8.75 -13.61
N HIS A 230 -21.09 -9.54 -14.58
CA HIS A 230 -21.10 -9.16 -16.00
C HIS A 230 -22.08 -8.03 -16.30
N ASP A 231 -23.25 -8.04 -15.67
CA ASP A 231 -24.24 -6.95 -15.73
C ASP A 231 -23.67 -5.66 -15.14
N GLY A 232 -22.92 -5.74 -14.05
CA GLY A 232 -22.30 -4.60 -13.40
C GLY A 232 -21.05 -4.05 -14.10
N ASP A 233 -20.54 -4.72 -15.15
CA ASP A 233 -19.27 -4.38 -15.79
C ASP A 233 -19.45 -3.58 -17.09
N PRO A 234 -19.24 -2.24 -17.05
CA PRO A 234 -19.49 -1.38 -18.20
C PRO A 234 -18.48 -1.57 -19.35
N LEU A 235 -17.42 -2.35 -19.14
CA LEU A 235 -16.46 -2.67 -20.19
C LEU A 235 -16.94 -3.85 -21.06
N THR A 236 -17.88 -4.65 -20.58
CA THR A 236 -18.41 -5.81 -21.30
C THR A 236 -19.59 -5.46 -22.20
N GLY A 237 -19.89 -6.33 -23.18
CA GLY A 237 -21.08 -6.16 -24.02
C GLY A 237 -22.39 -6.38 -23.27
N GLN A 238 -22.37 -7.13 -22.17
CA GLN A 238 -23.53 -7.40 -21.31
C GLN A 238 -23.82 -6.20 -20.41
N GLY A 239 -22.85 -5.72 -19.65
CA GLY A 239 -23.04 -4.56 -18.77
C GLY A 239 -23.32 -3.25 -19.52
N LYS A 240 -22.99 -3.13 -20.80
CA LYS A 240 -23.45 -2.01 -21.65
C LYS A 240 -24.93 -2.06 -22.03
N LYS A 241 -25.59 -3.20 -21.85
CA LYS A 241 -26.99 -3.45 -22.23
C LYS A 241 -27.92 -3.63 -21.02
N ALA A 242 -27.37 -3.88 -19.84
CA ALA A 242 -28.08 -3.96 -18.57
C ALA A 242 -28.55 -2.57 -18.11
#